data_AF-A0A970NQV2-F1
#
_entry.id   AF-A0A970NQV2-F1
#
_cell.length_a   1.000
_cell.length_b   1.000
_cell.length_c   1.000
_cell.angle_alpha   90.00
_cell.angle_beta   90.00
_cell.angle_gamma   90.00
#
_symmetry.space_group_name_H-M   'P 1'
#
loop_
_entity.id
_entity.type
_entity.pdbx_description
1 polymer ?
#
loop_
_entity_poly.entity_id
_entity_poly.type
_entity_poly.pdbx_seq_one_letter_code
_entity_poly.pdbx_strand_id
1 'polypeptide(L)'
;MTSWYGKDDNIAPVACEESKQMWRDFPSLLKRIEKEKDTYFPSGLVGWINTLEENDYLEEGLIQFNEIGMSYKNRSAIDNVIFDDMSFSKDFLKNNQRSDEWLDEISIELNRIETVVNAYGYLYKDIEIAKGFKYNKKTRRTFDKRIELEKLKLFSELDLPFRTWLANIKPDNSSVKKEIQKLDAMLLNIVKTMANQLVKNAGPEAIIGTIEKEKGKSKGKIYSSAKALNAFNAKIKYRR
;
A
#
# COMPACT_ATOMS: atom_id res chain seq x y z
N MET A 1 1.81 -23.85 4.30
CA MET A 1 2.62 -22.62 4.17
C MET A 1 1.80 -21.47 3.58
N THR A 2 0.50 -21.39 3.91
CA THR A 2 -0.43 -20.41 3.32
C THR A 2 -1.06 -19.62 4.44
N SER A 3 -1.30 -18.32 4.22
CA SER A 3 -2.12 -17.47 5.09
C SER A 3 -3.59 -17.63 4.70
N TRP A 4 -4.50 -17.44 5.65
CA TRP A 4 -5.94 -17.65 5.45
C TRP A 4 -6.73 -16.39 5.76
N TYR A 5 -7.89 -16.23 5.16
CA TYR A 5 -8.84 -15.20 5.55
C TYR A 5 -10.26 -15.75 5.58
N GLY A 6 -11.11 -15.20 6.42
CA GLY A 6 -12.52 -15.57 6.48
C GLY A 6 -13.11 -15.42 7.88
N LYS A 7 -14.27 -16.03 8.07
CA LYS A 7 -15.01 -16.01 9.34
C LYS A 7 -15.68 -17.36 9.59
N ASP A 8 -15.65 -17.79 10.85
CA ASP A 8 -16.22 -19.06 11.31
C ASP A 8 -15.68 -20.24 10.46
N ASP A 9 -16.56 -21.08 9.90
CA ASP A 9 -16.16 -22.23 9.06
C ASP A 9 -15.89 -21.85 7.58
N ASN A 10 -16.09 -20.60 7.19
CA ASN A 10 -15.86 -20.12 5.82
C ASN A 10 -14.48 -19.44 5.71
N ILE A 11 -13.44 -20.26 5.73
CA ILE A 11 -12.05 -19.81 5.51
C ILE A 11 -11.58 -20.12 4.09
N ALA A 12 -10.82 -19.19 3.52
CA ALA A 12 -10.21 -19.32 2.21
C ALA A 12 -8.71 -18.96 2.27
N PRO A 13 -7.87 -19.54 1.40
CA PRO A 13 -6.48 -19.14 1.33
C PRO A 13 -6.38 -17.70 0.80
N VAL A 14 -5.47 -16.90 1.39
CA VAL A 14 -5.12 -15.58 0.84
C VAL A 14 -4.40 -15.82 -0.48
N ALA A 15 -4.96 -15.30 -1.56
CA ALA A 15 -4.34 -15.39 -2.89
C ALA A 15 -3.33 -14.26 -3.09
N CYS A 16 -2.18 -14.59 -3.68
CA CYS A 16 -1.21 -13.59 -4.11
C CYS A 16 -1.83 -12.73 -5.23
N GLU A 17 -1.64 -11.42 -5.16
CA GLU A 17 -2.11 -10.47 -6.17
C GLU A 17 -0.92 -9.93 -6.95
N GLU A 18 -0.89 -10.09 -8.27
CA GLU A 18 0.21 -9.64 -9.13
C GLU A 18 0.50 -8.13 -8.99
N SER A 19 -0.52 -7.34 -8.70
CA SER A 19 -0.41 -5.89 -8.53
C SER A 19 -0.15 -5.44 -7.09
N LYS A 20 0.19 -6.36 -6.18
CA LYS A 20 0.36 -6.04 -4.76
C LYS A 20 1.66 -6.64 -4.23
N GLN A 21 2.52 -5.76 -3.73
CA GLN A 21 3.76 -6.14 -3.07
C GLN A 21 3.49 -6.71 -1.68
N MET A 22 4.23 -7.77 -1.32
CA MET A 22 4.11 -8.54 -0.07
C MET A 22 4.15 -7.67 1.20
N TRP A 23 5.01 -6.64 1.22
CA TRP A 23 5.17 -5.76 2.39
C TRP A 23 3.88 -5.00 2.77
N ARG A 24 2.96 -4.82 1.82
CA ARG A 24 1.67 -4.14 2.07
C ARG A 24 0.76 -4.92 3.01
N ASP A 25 1.03 -6.21 3.19
CA ASP A 25 0.31 -7.10 4.11
C ASP A 25 1.18 -7.56 5.29
N PHE A 26 2.36 -6.95 5.50
CA PHE A 26 3.37 -7.43 6.45
C PHE A 26 2.80 -7.81 7.84
N PRO A 27 2.00 -6.97 8.53
CA PRO A 27 1.45 -7.35 9.84
C PRO A 27 0.57 -8.61 9.78
N SER A 28 -0.24 -8.77 8.74
CA SER A 28 -1.12 -9.96 8.58
C SER A 28 -0.37 -11.24 8.24
N LEU A 29 0.87 -11.14 7.75
CA LEU A 29 1.73 -12.29 7.56
C LEU A 29 2.19 -12.86 8.90
N LEU A 30 2.32 -12.03 9.94
CA LEU A 30 2.93 -12.42 11.21
C LEU A 30 1.92 -12.62 12.34
N LYS A 31 0.81 -11.88 12.33
CA LYS A 31 -0.22 -11.99 13.37
C LYS A 31 -1.63 -12.02 12.81
N ARG A 32 -2.56 -12.50 13.63
CA ARG A 32 -3.99 -12.45 13.33
C ARG A 32 -4.45 -11.00 13.26
N ILE A 33 -5.16 -10.63 12.20
CA ILE A 33 -5.72 -9.29 12.03
C ILE A 33 -7.21 -9.40 11.77
N GLU A 34 -7.98 -8.80 12.65
CA GLU A 34 -9.44 -8.70 12.50
C GLU A 34 -9.79 -7.44 11.72
N LYS A 35 -10.48 -7.60 10.58
CA LYS A 35 -11.08 -6.49 9.84
C LYS A 35 -12.60 -6.58 9.97
N GLU A 36 -13.31 -5.51 9.62
CA GLU A 36 -14.78 -5.42 9.78
C GLU A 36 -15.57 -6.61 9.18
N LYS A 37 -15.05 -7.24 8.11
CA LYS A 37 -15.73 -8.31 7.38
C LYS A 37 -15.09 -9.68 7.54
N ASP A 38 -13.76 -9.73 7.65
CA ASP A 38 -12.98 -10.96 7.60
C ASP A 38 -11.83 -10.89 8.59
N THR A 39 -11.42 -12.06 9.09
CA THR A 39 -10.23 -12.21 9.92
C THR A 39 -9.12 -12.84 9.07
N TYR A 40 -7.92 -12.26 9.14
CA TYR A 40 -6.71 -12.77 8.50
C TYR A 40 -5.92 -13.58 9.51
N PHE A 41 -5.48 -14.76 9.09
CA PHE A 41 -4.71 -15.71 9.88
C PHE A 41 -3.33 -15.89 9.23
N PRO A 42 -2.24 -15.73 9.99
CA PRO A 42 -0.90 -15.98 9.48
C PRO A 42 -0.75 -17.46 9.16
N SER A 43 0.27 -17.79 8.37
CA SER A 43 0.55 -19.18 8.05
C SER A 43 0.89 -20.00 9.30
N GLY A 44 0.51 -21.28 9.34
CA GLY A 44 0.97 -22.20 10.39
C GLY A 44 2.50 -22.32 10.47
N LEU A 45 3.22 -22.00 9.38
CA LEU A 45 4.68 -21.87 9.38
C LEU A 45 5.16 -20.79 10.36
N VAL A 46 4.44 -19.67 10.46
CA VAL A 46 4.77 -18.57 11.37
C VAL A 46 4.63 -19.03 12.82
N GLY A 47 3.55 -19.76 13.14
CA GLY A 47 3.40 -20.38 14.45
C GLY A 47 4.57 -21.32 14.80
N TRP A 48 5.04 -22.11 13.83
CA TRP A 48 6.22 -22.95 14.01
C TRP A 48 7.52 -22.14 14.22
N ILE A 49 7.74 -21.09 13.44
CA ILE A 49 8.93 -20.23 13.60
C ILE A 49 8.89 -19.51 14.96
N ASN A 50 7.72 -19.07 15.42
CA ASN A 50 7.56 -18.50 16.76
C ASN A 50 7.96 -19.52 17.84
N THR A 51 7.56 -20.79 17.71
CA THR A 51 8.02 -21.85 18.62
C THR A 51 9.53 -22.03 18.58
N LEU A 52 10.17 -21.97 17.40
CA LEU A 52 11.63 -22.05 17.30
C LEU A 52 12.34 -20.87 17.98
N GLU A 53 11.80 -19.65 17.82
CA GLU A 53 12.32 -18.45 18.47
C GLU A 53 12.14 -18.50 20.00
N GLU A 54 10.97 -18.95 20.49
CA GLU A 54 10.69 -19.09 21.93
C GLU A 54 11.59 -20.11 22.63
N ASN A 55 12.17 -21.06 21.89
CA ASN A 55 13.10 -22.07 22.40
C ASN A 55 14.57 -21.75 22.07
N ASP A 56 14.87 -20.52 21.63
CA ASP A 56 16.22 -20.05 21.27
C ASP A 56 16.94 -20.91 20.21
N TYR A 57 16.18 -21.52 19.29
CA TYR A 57 16.74 -22.33 18.19
C TYR A 57 17.10 -21.50 16.94
N LEU A 58 16.71 -20.23 16.89
CA LEU A 58 17.02 -19.34 15.77
C LEU A 58 18.18 -18.42 16.12
N GLU A 59 19.20 -18.40 15.26
CA GLU A 59 20.31 -17.45 15.37
C GLU A 59 19.81 -16.01 15.21
N GLU A 60 20.55 -15.06 15.78
CA GLU A 60 20.30 -13.63 15.59
C GLU A 60 20.42 -13.21 14.12
N GLY A 61 19.49 -12.37 13.66
CA GLY A 61 19.57 -11.81 12.31
C GLY A 61 18.22 -11.61 11.61
N LEU A 62 18.29 -11.61 10.28
CA LEU A 62 17.14 -11.44 9.41
C LEU A 62 16.55 -12.78 9.01
N ILE A 63 15.22 -12.82 8.93
CA ILE A 63 14.48 -13.88 8.29
C ILE A 63 13.93 -13.33 6.97
N GLN A 64 14.01 -14.14 5.92
CA GLN A 64 13.41 -13.83 4.63
C GLN A 64 12.20 -14.71 4.39
N PHE A 65 11.04 -14.08 4.21
CA PHE A 65 9.87 -14.76 3.70
C PHE A 65 9.86 -14.67 2.18
N ASN A 66 9.54 -15.78 1.53
CA ASN A 66 9.39 -15.86 0.08
C ASN A 66 7.94 -16.26 -0.22
N GLU A 67 7.26 -15.43 -1.00
CA GLU A 67 5.91 -15.65 -1.48
C GLU A 67 5.95 -16.19 -2.92
N ILE A 68 5.26 -17.29 -3.14
CA ILE A 68 5.11 -17.90 -4.47
C ILE A 68 3.61 -18.11 -4.70
N GLY A 69 3.10 -17.45 -5.74
CA GLY A 69 1.70 -17.54 -6.15
C GLY A 69 1.57 -17.91 -7.62
N MET A 70 0.39 -18.41 -8.00
CA MET A 70 0.05 -18.69 -9.39
C MET A 70 -1.37 -18.23 -9.66
N SER A 71 -1.57 -17.51 -10.75
CA SER A 71 -2.89 -17.22 -11.29
C SER A 71 -3.20 -18.13 -12.48
N TYR A 72 -4.46 -18.48 -12.62
CA TYR A 72 -4.92 -19.39 -13.68
C TYR A 72 -5.96 -18.70 -14.55
N LYS A 73 -5.86 -18.90 -15.87
CA LYS A 73 -6.91 -18.59 -16.84
C LYS A 73 -7.60 -19.87 -17.28
N ASN A 74 -8.87 -19.75 -17.65
CA ASN A 74 -9.69 -20.87 -18.13
C ASN A 74 -9.62 -22.11 -17.20
N ARG A 75 -9.51 -21.87 -15.88
CA ARG A 75 -9.49 -22.87 -14.80
C ARG A 75 -8.34 -23.90 -14.83
N SER A 76 -7.39 -23.79 -15.75
CA SER A 76 -6.36 -24.83 -15.93
C SER A 76 -5.05 -24.33 -16.52
N ALA A 77 -5.08 -23.29 -17.36
CA ALA A 77 -3.87 -22.72 -17.92
C ALA A 77 -3.25 -21.73 -16.93
N ILE A 78 -1.96 -21.86 -16.69
CA ILE A 78 -1.20 -20.85 -15.93
C ILE A 78 -1.29 -19.54 -16.70
N ASP A 79 -1.68 -18.48 -16.01
CA ASP A 79 -1.69 -17.13 -16.55
C ASP A 79 -0.40 -16.41 -16.15
N ASN A 80 -0.17 -16.27 -14.83
CA ASN A 80 1.05 -15.69 -14.27
C ASN A 80 1.57 -16.51 -13.08
N VAL A 81 2.88 -16.40 -12.85
CA VAL A 81 3.55 -16.85 -11.62
C VAL A 81 4.03 -15.61 -10.88
N ILE A 82 3.68 -15.51 -9.61
CA ILE A 82 4.01 -14.39 -8.74
C ILE A 82 5.14 -14.85 -7.82
N PHE A 83 6.20 -14.04 -7.76
CA PHE A 83 7.31 -14.21 -6.82
C PHE A 83 7.56 -12.88 -6.14
N ASP A 84 7.60 -12.88 -4.82
CA ASP A 84 7.98 -11.73 -4.00
C ASP A 84 8.74 -12.23 -2.76
N ASP A 85 9.62 -11.41 -2.21
CA ASP A 85 10.43 -11.75 -1.05
C ASP A 85 10.67 -10.55 -0.14
N MET A 86 10.72 -10.78 1.16
CA MET A 86 10.90 -9.72 2.13
C MET A 86 11.71 -10.21 3.32
N SER A 87 12.77 -9.46 3.64
CA SER A 87 13.61 -9.69 4.82
C SER A 87 13.27 -8.72 5.95
N PHE A 88 13.24 -9.23 7.17
CA PHE A 88 12.98 -8.44 8.39
C PHE A 88 13.63 -9.12 9.60
N SER A 89 13.82 -8.39 10.71
CA SER A 89 14.38 -8.97 11.94
C SER A 89 13.50 -10.10 12.47
N LYS A 90 14.10 -11.21 12.91
CA LYS A 90 13.38 -12.29 13.60
C LYS A 90 12.60 -11.79 14.82
N ASP A 91 13.01 -10.68 15.42
CA ASP A 91 12.38 -10.11 16.62
C ASP A 91 10.89 -9.75 16.40
N PHE A 92 10.46 -9.52 15.15
CA PHE A 92 9.04 -9.33 14.82
C PHE A 92 8.19 -10.60 15.02
N LEU A 93 8.83 -11.77 15.17
CA LEU A 93 8.17 -13.05 15.41
C LEU A 93 8.05 -13.38 16.91
N LYS A 94 8.74 -12.60 17.77
CA LYS A 94 8.65 -12.79 19.22
C LYS A 94 7.22 -12.55 19.68
N ASN A 95 6.67 -13.50 20.42
CA ASN A 95 5.34 -13.40 21.01
C ASN A 95 5.38 -12.53 22.28
N ASN A 96 5.55 -11.22 22.10
CA ASN A 96 5.65 -10.26 23.20
C ASN A 96 4.98 -8.93 22.84
N GLN A 97 4.69 -8.14 23.89
CA GLN A 97 4.02 -6.84 23.75
C GLN A 97 4.76 -5.86 22.82
N ARG A 98 6.08 -5.95 22.76
CA ARG A 98 6.91 -5.05 21.96
C ARG A 98 6.76 -5.34 20.47
N SER A 99 6.77 -6.61 20.09
CA SER A 99 6.49 -7.04 18.72
C SER A 99 5.08 -6.64 18.29
N ASP A 100 4.09 -6.83 19.18
CA ASP A 100 2.71 -6.42 18.90
C ASP A 100 2.57 -4.92 18.64
N GLU A 101 3.21 -4.08 19.47
CA GLU A 101 3.26 -2.61 19.30
C GLU A 101 3.84 -2.23 17.94
N TRP A 102 4.94 -2.88 17.53
CA TRP A 102 5.53 -2.67 16.20
C TRP A 102 4.56 -3.02 15.07
N LEU A 103 3.94 -4.19 15.13
CA LEU A 103 3.03 -4.66 14.08
C LEU A 103 1.77 -3.80 13.99
N ASP A 104 1.27 -3.27 15.11
CA ASP A 104 0.15 -2.33 15.14
C ASP A 104 0.51 -0.98 14.51
N GLU A 105 1.65 -0.39 14.89
CA GLU A 105 2.08 0.89 14.33
C GLU A 105 2.40 0.78 12.83
N ILE A 106 2.98 -0.34 12.39
CA ILE A 106 3.17 -0.61 10.95
C ILE A 106 1.81 -0.74 10.25
N SER A 107 0.84 -1.43 10.83
CA SER A 107 -0.51 -1.54 10.27
C SER A 107 -1.18 -0.17 10.11
N ILE A 108 -1.08 0.70 11.12
CA ILE A 108 -1.57 2.08 11.04
C ILE A 108 -0.87 2.83 9.91
N GLU A 109 0.45 2.73 9.81
CA GLU A 109 1.22 3.43 8.80
C GLU A 109 0.91 2.95 7.37
N LEU A 110 0.73 1.63 7.16
CA LEU A 110 0.27 1.05 5.89
C LEU A 110 -1.10 1.58 5.47
N ASN A 111 -2.07 1.67 6.39
CA ASN A 111 -3.37 2.26 6.11
C ASN A 111 -3.27 3.74 5.70
N ARG A 112 -2.32 4.48 6.31
CA ARG A 112 -2.06 5.85 5.91
C ARG A 112 -1.41 5.93 4.52
N ILE A 113 -0.49 5.02 4.18
CA ILE A 113 0.11 4.94 2.84
C ILE A 113 -0.99 4.70 1.80
N GLU A 114 -1.89 3.74 2.03
CA GLU A 114 -3.05 3.49 1.17
C GLU A 114 -3.92 4.75 0.98
N THR A 115 -4.15 5.51 2.04
CA THR A 115 -4.90 6.78 1.97
C THR A 115 -4.18 7.81 1.07
N VAL A 116 -2.85 7.91 1.20
CA VAL A 116 -2.01 8.81 0.39
C VAL A 116 -1.99 8.39 -1.08
N VAL A 117 -1.85 7.10 -1.36
CA VAL A 117 -1.86 6.57 -2.74
C VAL A 117 -3.24 6.78 -3.38
N ASN A 118 -4.32 6.61 -2.62
CA ASN A 118 -5.66 6.96 -3.10
C ASN A 118 -5.80 8.46 -3.39
N ALA A 119 -5.27 9.33 -2.54
CA ALA A 119 -5.22 10.77 -2.80
C ALA A 119 -4.41 11.10 -4.07
N TYR A 120 -3.31 10.39 -4.32
CA TYR A 120 -2.50 10.52 -5.53
C TYR A 120 -3.27 10.10 -6.79
N GLY A 121 -4.05 9.02 -6.72
CA GLY A 121 -4.95 8.63 -7.81
C GLY A 121 -6.01 9.71 -8.13
N TYR A 122 -6.52 10.40 -7.11
CA TYR A 122 -7.43 11.54 -7.31
C TYR A 122 -6.70 12.76 -7.93
N LEU A 123 -5.46 13.03 -7.54
CA LEU A 123 -4.63 14.06 -8.17
C LEU A 123 -4.49 13.79 -9.68
N TYR A 124 -4.12 12.56 -10.06
CA TYR A 124 -4.03 12.16 -11.46
C TYR A 124 -5.34 12.38 -12.22
N LYS A 125 -6.45 11.93 -11.63
CA LYS A 125 -7.78 12.12 -12.21
C LYS A 125 -8.12 13.59 -12.46
N ASP A 126 -7.91 14.45 -11.46
CA ASP A 126 -8.25 15.87 -11.58
C ASP A 126 -7.36 16.58 -12.61
N ILE A 127 -6.09 16.18 -12.74
CA ILE A 127 -5.18 16.66 -13.78
C ILE A 127 -5.68 16.27 -15.18
N GLU A 128 -6.07 15.03 -15.39
CA GLU A 128 -6.55 14.58 -16.71
C GLU A 128 -7.88 15.24 -17.09
N ILE A 129 -8.78 15.46 -16.13
CA ILE A 129 -9.99 16.26 -16.36
C ILE A 129 -9.62 17.69 -16.73
N ALA A 130 -8.62 18.30 -16.07
CA ALA A 130 -8.12 19.63 -16.42
C ALA A 130 -7.59 19.69 -17.87
N LYS A 131 -7.00 18.60 -18.38
CA LYS A 131 -6.56 18.44 -19.78
C LYS A 131 -7.71 18.22 -20.77
N GLY A 132 -8.96 18.21 -20.30
CA GLY A 132 -10.16 18.05 -21.13
C GLY A 132 -10.70 16.62 -21.19
N PHE A 133 -10.19 15.69 -20.38
CA PHE A 133 -10.74 14.34 -20.32
C PHE A 133 -12.18 14.35 -19.77
N LYS A 134 -13.11 13.75 -20.53
CA LYS A 134 -14.52 13.64 -20.13
C LYS A 134 -14.73 12.36 -19.32
N TYR A 135 -14.75 12.47 -18.00
CA TYR A 135 -15.02 11.35 -17.10
C TYR A 135 -16.53 11.07 -17.00
N ASN A 136 -17.03 10.10 -17.77
CA ASN A 136 -18.46 9.75 -17.83
C ASN A 136 -18.67 8.23 -17.89
N LYS A 137 -19.93 7.76 -17.94
CA LYS A 137 -20.27 6.32 -17.93
C LYS A 137 -19.53 5.49 -19.00
N LYS A 138 -19.26 6.05 -20.19
CA LYS A 138 -18.60 5.34 -21.29
C LYS A 138 -17.08 5.22 -21.10
N THR A 139 -16.47 6.23 -20.49
CA THR A 139 -15.00 6.34 -20.34
C THR A 139 -14.51 5.94 -18.96
N ARG A 140 -15.41 5.86 -17.98
CA ARG A 140 -15.08 5.59 -16.56
C ARG A 140 -14.27 4.33 -16.37
N ARG A 141 -14.70 3.19 -16.91
CA ARG A 141 -14.02 1.90 -16.67
C ARG A 141 -12.57 1.90 -17.18
N THR A 142 -12.33 2.45 -18.37
CA THR A 142 -10.98 2.52 -18.94
C THR A 142 -10.12 3.54 -18.20
N PHE A 143 -10.71 4.64 -17.74
CA PHE A 143 -10.01 5.65 -16.97
C PHE A 143 -9.68 5.19 -15.54
N ASP A 144 -10.58 4.48 -14.88
CA ASP A 144 -10.35 3.91 -13.55
C ASP A 144 -9.15 2.96 -13.58
N LYS A 145 -8.99 2.16 -14.65
CA LYS A 145 -7.76 1.36 -14.86
C LYS A 145 -6.49 2.22 -14.96
N ARG A 146 -6.55 3.38 -15.61
CA ARG A 146 -5.40 4.31 -15.69
C ARG A 146 -5.07 4.90 -14.33
N ILE A 147 -6.07 5.20 -13.51
CA ILE A 147 -5.88 5.64 -12.12
C ILE A 147 -5.18 4.55 -11.32
N GLU A 148 -5.65 3.30 -11.41
CA GLU A 148 -5.02 2.18 -10.70
C GLU A 148 -3.58 1.93 -11.16
N LEU A 149 -3.29 2.02 -12.47
CA LEU A 149 -1.90 1.96 -12.96
C LEU A 149 -1.02 3.06 -12.34
N GLU A 150 -1.55 4.27 -12.16
CA GLU A 150 -0.77 5.36 -11.57
C GLU A 150 -0.57 5.22 -10.06
N LYS A 151 -1.52 4.60 -9.37
CA LYS A 151 -1.32 4.15 -7.98
C LYS A 151 -0.25 3.08 -7.89
N LEU A 152 -0.23 2.11 -8.81
CA LEU A 152 0.78 1.05 -8.84
C LEU A 152 2.18 1.59 -9.08
N LYS A 153 2.34 2.60 -9.94
CA LYS A 153 3.63 3.30 -10.08
C LYS A 153 4.09 3.90 -8.76
N LEU A 154 3.19 4.57 -8.03
CA LEU A 154 3.55 5.11 -6.73
C LEU A 154 3.91 4.01 -5.73
N PHE A 155 3.18 2.89 -5.66
CA PHE A 155 3.58 1.75 -4.82
C PHE A 155 4.97 1.21 -5.19
N SER A 156 5.27 1.13 -6.49
CA SER A 156 6.60 0.70 -6.97
C SER A 156 7.72 1.62 -6.49
N GLU A 157 7.49 2.93 -6.42
CA GLU A 157 8.48 3.90 -5.91
C GLU A 157 8.64 3.80 -4.37
N LEU A 158 7.62 3.33 -3.66
CA LEU A 158 7.66 3.16 -2.20
C LEU A 158 8.23 1.79 -1.77
N ASP A 159 8.25 0.82 -2.68
CA ASP A 159 8.58 -0.58 -2.42
C ASP A 159 9.97 -0.76 -1.80
N LEU A 160 11.02 -0.42 -2.55
CA LEU A 160 12.39 -0.57 -2.08
C LEU A 160 12.69 0.25 -0.80
N PRO A 161 12.27 1.52 -0.68
CA PRO A 161 12.42 2.28 0.57
C PRO A 161 11.77 1.60 1.78
N PHE A 162 10.54 1.07 1.62
CA PHE A 162 9.84 0.40 2.72
C PHE A 162 10.56 -0.88 3.13
N ARG A 163 10.93 -1.74 2.17
CA ARG A 163 11.65 -3.00 2.45
C ARG A 163 13.01 -2.75 3.10
N THR A 164 13.74 -1.75 2.60
CA THR A 164 15.04 -1.36 3.17
C THR A 164 14.87 -0.85 4.59
N TRP A 165 13.86 -0.04 4.85
CA TRP A 165 13.54 0.40 6.20
C TRP A 165 13.22 -0.79 7.11
N LEU A 166 12.31 -1.67 6.69
CA LEU A 166 11.87 -2.83 7.46
C LEU A 166 13.02 -3.77 7.82
N ALA A 167 13.90 -4.09 6.86
CA ALA A 167 15.08 -4.93 7.07
C ALA A 167 16.11 -4.34 8.04
N ASN A 168 16.11 -3.02 8.23
CA ASN A 168 17.04 -2.34 9.13
C ASN A 168 16.50 -2.10 10.55
N ILE A 169 15.21 -2.39 10.80
CA ILE A 169 14.63 -2.25 12.13
C ILE A 169 15.17 -3.35 13.03
N LYS A 170 15.57 -2.96 14.24
CA LYS A 170 15.84 -3.88 15.35
C LYS A 170 14.78 -3.68 16.42
N PRO A 171 13.66 -4.44 16.40
CA PRO A 171 12.53 -4.22 17.27
C PRO A 171 12.91 -4.04 18.73
N ASP A 172 13.81 -4.88 19.27
CA ASP A 172 14.21 -4.88 20.68
C ASP A 172 14.94 -3.59 21.12
N ASN A 173 15.66 -2.94 20.21
CA ASN A 173 16.52 -1.80 20.55
C ASN A 173 16.05 -0.47 19.95
N SER A 174 15.06 -0.49 19.06
CA SER A 174 14.61 0.69 18.31
C SER A 174 13.36 1.30 18.93
N SER A 175 13.22 2.63 18.87
CA SER A 175 11.98 3.29 19.29
C SER A 175 10.97 3.22 18.15
N VAL A 176 9.84 2.54 18.36
CA VAL A 176 8.73 2.40 17.40
C VAL A 176 8.37 3.75 16.79
N LYS A 177 8.04 4.72 17.66
CA LYS A 177 7.67 6.08 17.26
C LYS A 177 8.74 6.76 16.39
N LYS A 178 10.02 6.66 16.75
CA LYS A 178 11.09 7.32 15.99
C LYS A 178 11.28 6.71 14.61
N GLU A 179 11.23 5.38 14.50
CA GLU A 179 11.40 4.70 13.21
C GLU A 179 10.20 4.91 12.29
N ILE A 180 8.97 4.88 12.83
CA ILE A 180 7.76 5.19 12.06
C ILE A 180 7.79 6.64 11.56
N GLN A 181 8.25 7.60 12.37
CA GLN A 181 8.42 8.99 11.93
C GLN A 181 9.46 9.15 10.81
N LYS A 182 10.58 8.40 10.88
CA LYS A 182 11.58 8.38 9.80
C LYS A 182 11.00 7.81 8.52
N LEU A 183 10.26 6.70 8.61
CA LEU A 183 9.55 6.10 7.48
C LEU A 183 8.57 7.10 6.86
N ASP A 184 7.67 7.69 7.66
CA ASP A 184 6.68 8.66 7.18
C ASP A 184 7.36 9.81 6.45
N ALA A 185 8.40 10.40 7.02
CA ALA A 185 9.13 11.51 6.41
C ALA A 185 9.78 11.11 5.06
N MET A 186 10.40 9.93 5.00
CA MET A 186 11.01 9.39 3.80
C MET A 186 9.97 9.15 2.69
N LEU A 187 8.91 8.40 2.99
CA LEU A 187 7.87 8.07 2.02
C LEU A 187 7.11 9.32 1.56
N LEU A 188 6.82 10.25 2.47
CA LEU A 188 6.15 11.52 2.13
C LEU A 188 6.99 12.36 1.16
N ASN A 189 8.32 12.32 1.26
CA ASN A 189 9.19 13.02 0.32
C ASN A 189 9.10 12.42 -1.10
N ILE A 190 9.07 11.09 -1.21
CA ILE A 190 8.89 10.37 -2.47
C ILE A 190 7.53 10.73 -3.09
N VAL A 191 6.46 10.62 -2.29
CA VAL A 191 5.09 10.96 -2.69
C VAL A 191 4.99 12.40 -3.22
N LYS A 192 5.58 13.38 -2.52
CA LYS A 192 5.57 14.78 -2.96
C LYS A 192 6.35 14.96 -4.26
N THR A 193 7.47 14.28 -4.41
CA THR A 193 8.28 14.31 -5.64
C THR A 193 7.47 13.78 -6.82
N MET A 194 6.83 12.61 -6.66
CA MET A 194 5.95 12.01 -7.65
C MET A 194 4.76 12.91 -8.02
N ALA A 195 4.13 13.55 -7.03
CA ALA A 195 3.01 14.47 -7.26
C ALA A 195 3.42 15.73 -8.05
N ASN A 196 4.58 16.31 -7.72
CA ASN A 196 5.11 17.46 -8.43
C ASN A 196 5.52 17.11 -9.86
N GLN A 197 6.12 15.94 -10.09
CA GLN A 197 6.44 15.45 -11.43
C GLN A 197 5.17 15.26 -12.26
N LEU A 198 4.10 14.72 -11.67
CA LEU A 198 2.82 14.53 -12.35
C LEU A 198 2.23 15.85 -12.84
N VAL A 199 2.29 16.90 -12.02
CA VAL A 199 1.84 18.25 -12.36
C VAL A 199 2.74 18.89 -13.42
N LYS A 200 4.06 18.75 -13.29
CA LYS A 200 5.04 19.28 -14.26
C LYS A 200 4.84 18.68 -15.65
N ASN A 201 4.49 17.40 -15.72
CA ASN A 201 4.27 16.67 -16.97
C ASN A 201 2.85 16.81 -17.53
N ALA A 202 1.97 17.57 -16.86
CA ALA A 202 0.56 17.67 -17.24
C ALA A 202 0.31 18.48 -18.52
N GLY A 203 1.25 19.35 -18.92
CA GLY A 203 1.13 20.23 -20.09
C GLY A 203 0.38 21.55 -19.79
N PRO A 204 0.43 22.52 -20.72
CA PRO A 204 -0.16 23.85 -20.54
C PRO A 204 -1.68 23.81 -20.37
N GLU A 205 -2.38 22.83 -20.96
CA GLU A 205 -3.82 22.67 -20.86
C GLU A 205 -4.26 22.44 -19.42
N ALA A 206 -3.51 21.63 -18.66
CA ALA A 206 -3.81 21.38 -17.25
C ALA A 206 -3.58 22.61 -16.37
N ILE A 207 -2.63 23.48 -16.75
CA ILE A 207 -2.30 24.71 -16.02
C ILE A 207 -3.41 25.74 -16.19
N ILE A 208 -3.86 25.97 -17.43
CA ILE A 208 -5.02 26.83 -17.73
C ILE A 208 -6.27 26.27 -17.07
N GLY A 209 -6.45 24.94 -17.16
CA GLY A 209 -7.56 24.22 -16.57
C GLY A 209 -8.85 24.30 -17.38
N THR A 210 -9.88 23.62 -16.89
CA THR A 210 -11.21 23.56 -17.52
C THR A 210 -12.32 23.77 -16.51
N ILE A 211 -13.50 24.15 -17.00
CA ILE A 211 -14.72 24.28 -16.20
C ILE A 211 -15.71 23.21 -16.66
N GLU A 212 -15.99 22.26 -15.76
CA GLU A 212 -17.03 21.26 -16.00
C GLU A 212 -18.35 21.74 -15.39
N LYS A 213 -19.38 21.92 -16.21
CA LYS A 213 -20.73 22.27 -15.74
C LYS A 213 -21.44 20.99 -15.29
N GLU A 214 -21.69 20.87 -13.98
CA GLU A 214 -22.58 19.82 -13.46
C GLU A 214 -24.04 20.18 -13.74
N LYS A 215 -24.83 19.19 -14.20
CA LYS A 215 -26.29 19.37 -14.38
C LYS A 215 -26.92 19.75 -13.04
N GLY A 216 -27.65 20.88 -13.01
CA GLY A 216 -28.38 21.36 -11.83
C GLY A 216 -27.60 22.30 -10.90
N LYS A 217 -26.34 22.66 -11.21
CA LYS A 217 -25.60 23.68 -10.46
C LYS A 217 -25.38 24.95 -11.28
N SER A 218 -25.58 26.10 -10.65
CA SER A 218 -25.39 27.42 -11.26
C SER A 218 -23.92 27.77 -11.53
N LYS A 219 -22.99 27.14 -10.81
CA LYS A 219 -21.53 27.30 -10.98
C LYS A 219 -20.89 25.97 -11.37
N GLY A 220 -20.09 25.98 -12.44
CA GLY A 220 -19.28 24.83 -12.86
C GLY A 220 -18.10 24.59 -11.92
N LYS A 221 -17.61 23.34 -11.87
CA LYS A 221 -16.42 22.98 -11.09
C LYS A 221 -15.18 23.26 -11.92
N ILE A 222 -14.28 24.07 -11.36
CA ILE A 222 -12.97 24.37 -11.94
C ILE A 222 -12.00 23.23 -11.64
N TYR A 223 -11.33 22.72 -12.67
CA TYR A 223 -10.22 21.78 -12.60
C TYR A 223 -8.96 22.43 -13.17
N SER A 224 -7.87 22.41 -12.41
CA SER A 224 -6.53 22.81 -12.86
C SER A 224 -5.48 22.02 -12.09
N SER A 225 -4.29 21.87 -12.66
CA SER A 225 -3.19 21.14 -12.02
C SER A 225 -2.78 21.76 -10.68
N ALA A 226 -2.75 23.10 -10.58
CA ALA A 226 -2.47 23.80 -9.34
C ALA A 226 -3.53 23.54 -8.25
N LYS A 227 -4.82 23.56 -8.61
CA LYS A 227 -5.90 23.29 -7.66
C LYS A 227 -5.89 21.83 -7.20
N ALA A 228 -5.64 20.90 -8.13
CA ALA A 228 -5.52 19.47 -7.82
C ALA A 228 -4.35 19.21 -6.87
N LEU A 229 -3.17 19.80 -7.13
CA LEU A 229 -2.00 19.68 -6.26
C LEU A 229 -2.24 20.27 -4.87
N ASN A 230 -2.92 21.43 -4.78
CA ASN A 230 -3.27 22.02 -3.48
C ASN A 230 -4.23 21.13 -2.68
N ALA A 231 -5.24 20.53 -3.33
CA ALA A 231 -6.15 19.60 -2.68
C ALA A 231 -5.42 18.33 -2.20
N PHE A 232 -4.49 17.81 -3.01
CA PHE A 232 -3.63 16.69 -2.64
C PHE A 232 -2.74 17.03 -1.43
N ASN A 233 -2.05 18.17 -1.48
CA ASN A 233 -1.19 18.65 -0.40
C ASN A 233 -1.95 18.87 0.91
N ALA A 234 -3.19 19.35 0.84
CA ALA A 234 -4.05 19.47 2.01
C ALA A 234 -4.33 18.09 2.61
N LYS A 235 -4.73 17.10 1.80
CA LYS A 235 -5.01 15.73 2.27
C LYS A 235 -3.81 15.07 2.96
N ILE A 236 -2.61 15.19 2.39
CA ILE A 236 -1.42 14.58 2.98
C ILE A 236 -0.88 15.37 4.19
N LYS A 237 -1.26 16.65 4.36
CA LYS A 237 -0.86 17.46 5.53
C LYS A 237 -1.59 17.06 6.80
N TYR A 238 -2.86 16.64 6.70
CA TYR A 238 -3.65 16.15 7.85
C TYR A 238 -3.25 14.73 8.30
N ARG A 239 -2.16 14.17 7.75
CA ARG A 239 -1.55 12.91 8.18
C ARG A 239 -0.70 13.05 9.45
N ARG A 240 -0.24 14.27 9.76
CA ARG A 240 0.68 14.58 10.86
C ARG A 240 -0.03 14.78 12.19
#